data_AF-A0A6L9ZCY3-F1
#
_entry.id   AF-A0A6L9ZCY3-F1
#
_cell.length_a   1.000
_cell.length_b   1.000
_cell.length_c   1.000
_cell.angle_alpha   90.00
_cell.angle_beta   90.00
_cell.angle_gamma   90.00
#
_symmetry.space_group_name_H-M   'P 1'
#
loop_
_entity.id
_entity.type
_entity.pdbx_description
1 polymer ?
#
loop_
_entity_poly.entity_id
_entity_poly.type
_entity_poly.pdbx_seq_one_letter_code
_entity_poly.pdbx_strand_id
1 'polypeptide(L)' 'PEAEAIATGVTSVPVECFCDSNPLVEHLLGFVQPGDRLLFKASHSVGLDQVVKQFKAGFPQQD' A
#
# COMPACT_ATOMS: atom_id res chain seq x y z
N PRO A 1 9.50 -1.56 -13.61
CA PRO A 1 10.99 -1.57 -13.57
C PRO A 1 11.56 -0.82 -12.36
N GLU A 2 11.01 0.34 -11.95
CA GLU A 2 11.55 1.08 -10.79
C GLU A 2 11.27 0.40 -9.44
N ALA A 3 10.17 -0.32 -9.29
CA ALA A 3 9.79 -0.96 -8.02
C ALA A 3 10.84 -1.98 -7.52
N GLU A 4 11.34 -2.85 -8.39
CA GLU A 4 12.35 -3.86 -8.07
C GLU A 4 13.70 -3.25 -7.69
N ALA A 5 14.08 -2.15 -8.35
CA ALA A 5 15.30 -1.43 -8.04
C ALA A 5 15.24 -0.77 -6.65
N ILE A 6 14.09 -0.19 -6.30
CA ILE A 6 13.85 0.37 -4.96
C ILE A 6 13.87 -0.73 -3.90
N ALA A 7 13.20 -1.86 -4.17
CA ALA A 7 13.16 -2.99 -3.25
C ALA A 7 14.57 -3.55 -2.97
N THR A 8 15.40 -3.68 -4.01
CA THR A 8 16.79 -4.13 -3.87
C THR A 8 17.64 -3.19 -3.01
N GLY A 9 17.34 -1.87 -3.06
CA GLY A 9 18.06 -0.86 -2.28
C GLY A 9 17.71 -0.83 -0.79
N VAL A 10 16.62 -1.47 -0.38
CA VAL A 10 16.13 -1.48 0.99
C VAL A 10 16.41 -2.84 1.62
N THR A 11 17.30 -2.89 2.60
CA THR A 11 17.72 -4.15 3.25
C THR A 11 17.25 -4.29 4.69
N SER A 12 16.73 -3.21 5.29
CA SER A 12 16.43 -3.12 6.72
C SER A 12 14.96 -3.32 7.07
N VAL A 13 14.06 -3.38 6.09
CA VAL A 13 12.62 -3.59 6.30
C VAL A 13 12.05 -4.55 5.26
N PRO A 14 10.95 -5.26 5.56
CA PRO A 14 10.23 -6.06 4.58
C PRO A 14 9.73 -5.18 3.41
N VAL A 15 9.86 -5.69 2.19
CA VAL A 15 9.39 -5.00 0.98
C VAL A 15 8.59 -5.97 0.13
N GLU A 16 7.44 -5.52 -0.34
CA GLU A 16 6.61 -6.22 -1.32
C GLU A 16 6.31 -5.28 -2.48
N CYS A 17 6.34 -5.83 -3.71
CA CYS A 17 6.09 -5.08 -4.93
C CYS A 17 4.77 -5.52 -5.56
N PHE A 18 3.96 -4.55 -5.98
CA PHE A 18 2.67 -4.77 -6.63
C PHE A 18 2.66 -4.05 -7.97
N CYS A 19 2.15 -4.71 -9.01
CA CYS A 19 2.02 -4.12 -10.35
C CYS A 19 0.73 -3.33 -10.52
N ASP A 20 -0.29 -3.62 -9.70
CA ASP A 20 -1.64 -3.09 -9.81
C ASP A 20 -2.18 -2.66 -8.44
N SER A 21 -3.18 -1.77 -8.45
CA SER A 21 -3.82 -1.28 -7.22
C SER A 21 -4.63 -2.34 -6.49
N ASN A 22 -5.30 -3.25 -7.22
CA ASN A 22 -6.22 -4.21 -6.59
C ASN A 22 -5.48 -5.22 -5.69
N PRO A 23 -4.40 -5.89 -6.15
CA PRO A 23 -3.63 -6.80 -5.30
C PRO A 23 -3.00 -6.09 -4.09
N LEU A 24 -2.59 -4.82 -4.25
CA LEU A 24 -2.10 -4.00 -3.14
C LEU A 24 -3.19 -3.76 -2.09
N VAL A 25 -4.41 -3.38 -2.51
CA VAL A 25 -5.52 -3.15 -1.58
C VAL A 25 -5.92 -4.43 -0.86
N GLU A 26 -6.03 -5.55 -1.59
CA GLU A 26 -6.34 -6.86 -1.00
C GLU A 26 -5.31 -7.26 0.07
N HIS A 27 -4.02 -7.09 -0.25
CA HIS A 27 -2.95 -7.34 0.70
C HIS A 27 -3.08 -6.46 1.95
N LEU A 28 -3.27 -5.14 1.77
CA LEU A 28 -3.41 -4.21 2.90
C LEU A 28 -4.61 -4.57 3.79
N LEU A 29 -5.75 -4.96 3.21
CA LEU A 29 -6.94 -5.33 3.98
C LEU A 29 -6.73 -6.60 4.84
N GLY A 30 -5.89 -7.53 4.40
CA GLY A 30 -5.54 -8.72 5.17
C GLY A 30 -4.41 -8.51 6.17
N PHE A 31 -3.55 -7.52 5.94
CA PHE A 31 -2.34 -7.29 6.73
C PHE A 31 -2.55 -6.28 7.86
N VAL A 32 -3.22 -5.16 7.58
CA VAL A 32 -3.36 -4.03 8.50
C VAL A 32 -4.33 -4.35 9.63
N GLN A 33 -3.99 -3.92 10.84
CA GLN A 33 -4.83 -4.06 12.02
C GLN A 33 -5.30 -2.70 12.55
N PRO A 34 -6.44 -2.63 13.28
CA PRO A 34 -6.85 -1.40 13.93
C PRO A 34 -5.76 -0.86 14.87
N GLY A 35 -5.48 0.44 14.76
CA GLY A 35 -4.40 1.11 15.51
C GLY A 35 -3.11 1.28 14.71
N ASP A 36 -2.93 0.58 13.60
CA ASP A 36 -1.81 0.79 12.69
C ASP A 36 -1.88 2.17 12.01
N ARG A 37 -0.72 2.71 11.66
CA ARG A 37 -0.58 3.98 10.95
C ARG A 37 0.19 3.78 9.67
N LEU A 38 -0.48 4.11 8.56
CA LEU A 38 0.06 3.90 7.22
C LEU A 38 0.41 5.23 6.57
N LEU A 39 1.59 5.30 5.95
CA LEU A 39 2.00 6.40 5.09
C LEU A 39 1.95 5.95 3.63
N PHE A 40 1.12 6.61 2.83
CA PHE A 40 1.08 6.44 1.38
C PHE A 40 1.89 7.56 0.73
N LYS A 41 2.91 7.23 -0.07
CA LYS A 41 3.72 8.23 -0.76
C LYS A 41 4.15 7.79 -2.16
N ALA A 42 3.82 8.62 -3.13
CA ALA A 42 4.34 8.56 -4.50
C ALA A 42 4.19 9.94 -5.15
N SER A 43 4.52 10.03 -6.44
CA SER A 43 4.09 11.14 -7.31
C SER A 43 2.61 11.00 -7.65
N HIS A 44 1.94 12.11 -7.99
CA HIS A 44 0.50 12.12 -8.31
C HIS A 44 0.14 11.17 -9.47
N SER A 45 1.00 11.04 -10.48
CA SER A 45 0.80 10.17 -11.64
C SER A 45 0.68 8.68 -11.32
N VAL A 46 1.08 8.26 -10.11
CA VAL A 46 0.98 6.86 -9.65
C VAL A 46 -0.43 6.50 -9.19
N GLY A 47 -1.29 7.49 -8.91
CA GLY A 47 -2.70 7.23 -8.57
C GLY A 47 -2.93 6.58 -7.20
N LEU A 48 -2.02 6.80 -6.22
CA LEU A 48 -2.19 6.26 -4.86
C LEU A 48 -3.45 6.77 -4.14
N ASP A 49 -4.04 7.88 -4.59
CA ASP A 49 -5.31 8.36 -4.06
C ASP A 49 -6.44 7.34 -4.26
N GLN A 50 -6.41 6.57 -5.34
CA GLN A 50 -7.36 5.50 -5.63
C GLN A 50 -7.19 4.35 -4.62
N VAL A 51 -5.95 3.95 -4.35
CA VAL A 51 -5.62 2.93 -3.34
C VAL A 51 -6.12 3.34 -1.96
N VAL A 52 -5.88 4.60 -1.56
CA VAL A 52 -6.36 5.11 -0.26
C VAL A 52 -7.89 5.06 -0.18
N LYS A 53 -8.61 5.48 -1.24
CA LYS A 53 -10.07 5.44 -1.27
C LYS A 53 -10.61 4.01 -1.19
N GLN A 54 -10.06 3.09 -1.99
CA GLN A 54 -10.46 1.69 -2.01
C GLN A 54 -10.18 0.99 -0.67
N PHE A 55 -8.97 1.19 -0.13
CA PHE A 55 -8.60 0.64 1.16
C PHE A 55 -9.52 1.14 2.29
N LYS A 56 -9.78 2.45 2.36
CA LYS A 56 -10.70 3.01 3.37
C LYS A 56 -12.13 2.52 3.24
N ALA A 57 -12.60 2.21 2.02
CA ALA A 57 -13.94 1.69 1.80
C ALA A 57 -14.07 0.21 2.23
N GLY A 58 -13.00 -0.57 2.12
CA GLY A 58 -12.96 -1.98 2.52
C GLY A 58 -12.50 -2.22 3.96
N PHE A 59 -11.74 -1.30 4.55
CA PHE A 59 -11.24 -1.44 5.90
C PHE A 59 -12.34 -1.09 6.90
N PRO A 60 -12.66 -1.97 7.87
CA PRO A 60 -13.75 -1.74 8.81
C PRO A 60 -13.51 -0.44 9.58
N GLN A 61 -14.43 0.52 9.46
CA GLN A 61 -14.43 1.71 10.30
C GLN A 61 -14.80 1.30 11.72
N GLN A 62 -13.91 1.59 12.68
CA GLN A 62 -14.31 1.64 14.09
C GLN A 62 -15.04 2.96 14.33
N ASP A 63 -16.29 2.87 14.81
CA ASP A 63 -17.08 3.97 15.36
C ASP A 63 -16.48 4.49 16.69
#